data_AF-V5A7B6-F1
#
_entry.id   AF-V5A7B6-F1
#
_cell.length_a   1.000
_cell.length_b   1.000
_cell.length_c   1.000
_cell.angle_alpha   90.00
_cell.angle_beta   90.00
_cell.angle_gamma   90.00
#
_symmetry.space_group_name_H-M   'P 1'
#
loop_
_entity.id
_entity.type
_entity.pdbx_description
1 polymer ?
#
loop_
_entity_poly.entity_id
_entity_poly.type
_entity_poly.pdbx_seq_one_letter_code
_entity_poly.pdbx_strand_id
1 'polypeptide(L)'
;MGTDDSDPNPDSVDETRDSDPAAMQSAPTDDNTEEKNSTDTASDSDLDAPAPADSDQKATDPTEADTDSGNNADDAEPGSAESDWTEEIPQDTLAEAKRLTRVLRRTTDPAETATYQQERDRLVEAFGFEVRVRTDDDTLVCYPAEWLDSGTIQLDQIEDRDRAIEVSLSGPGDPDDWDVIKSYNDTLVARVRTEFGDTHAANARALANFMGNHYAKRMDSATHEEIDEFRTEYYPRNAWPTEDQREALEKSLQLIETLAEK
;
A
#
# COMPACT_ATOMS: atom_id res chain seq x y z
N MET A 1 -1.79 -40.05 -58.64
CA MET A 1 -2.68 -39.01 -59.21
C MET A 1 -2.88 -38.00 -58.09
N GLY A 2 -2.22 -36.85 -58.00
CA GLY A 2 -1.51 -36.06 -59.01
C GLY A 2 -2.13 -34.66 -59.00
N THR A 3 -1.65 -33.79 -58.12
CA THR A 3 -1.82 -32.32 -58.15
C THR A 3 -0.53 -31.76 -57.55
N ASP A 4 0.49 -31.48 -58.37
CA ASP A 4 0.67 -30.32 -59.27
C ASP A 4 1.41 -29.20 -58.53
N ASP A 5 2.65 -29.04 -58.99
CA ASP A 5 3.64 -28.02 -58.67
C ASP A 5 3.11 -26.63 -58.99
N SER A 6 3.49 -25.63 -58.18
CA SER A 6 3.82 -24.28 -58.68
C SER A 6 4.42 -23.45 -57.54
N ASP A 7 5.74 -23.46 -57.46
CA ASP A 7 6.47 -22.21 -57.23
C ASP A 7 6.64 -21.52 -58.60
N PRO A 8 6.64 -20.19 -58.64
CA PRO A 8 7.91 -19.58 -59.00
C PRO A 8 8.33 -18.40 -58.12
N ASN A 9 9.65 -18.32 -58.08
CA ASN A 9 10.59 -17.44 -57.39
C ASN A 9 10.57 -15.99 -57.95
N PRO A 10 11.55 -15.12 -57.63
CA PRO A 10 11.37 -13.83 -57.00
C PRO A 10 11.73 -12.71 -58.01
N ASP A 11 12.14 -11.57 -57.48
CA ASP A 11 13.12 -10.65 -58.06
C ASP A 11 12.58 -9.35 -58.68
N SER A 12 13.32 -8.28 -58.36
CA SER A 12 13.42 -6.98 -59.05
C SER A 12 12.23 -6.02 -58.87
N VAL A 13 12.39 -4.73 -58.60
CA VAL A 13 13.51 -3.77 -58.64
C VAL A 13 12.96 -2.45 -58.07
N ASP A 14 13.74 -1.73 -57.25
CA ASP A 14 14.23 -0.35 -57.53
C ASP A 14 13.13 0.75 -57.39
N GLU A 15 13.31 1.98 -56.90
CA GLU A 15 14.46 2.87 -56.96
C GLU A 15 14.10 4.14 -56.14
N THR A 16 14.98 4.56 -55.22
CA THR A 16 15.36 5.94 -54.88
C THR A 16 14.36 6.99 -54.30
N ARG A 17 14.80 7.67 -53.21
CA ARG A 17 15.46 9.00 -53.18
C ARG A 17 15.42 9.54 -51.74
N ASP A 18 16.54 9.60 -51.04
CA ASP A 18 17.48 10.75 -50.96
C ASP A 18 16.81 12.07 -50.52
N SER A 19 17.10 12.50 -49.29
CA SER A 19 17.49 13.88 -48.92
C SER A 19 17.74 14.00 -47.41
N ASP A 20 19.01 13.92 -47.02
CA ASP A 20 19.60 14.70 -45.91
C ASP A 20 20.04 16.07 -46.49
N PRO A 21 20.63 17.05 -45.76
CA PRO A 21 20.52 17.45 -44.34
C PRO A 21 20.35 19.00 -44.21
N ALA A 22 20.03 19.55 -43.02
CA ALA A 22 20.41 20.94 -42.69
C ALA A 22 20.30 21.29 -41.19
N ALA A 23 21.42 21.79 -40.67
CA ALA A 23 21.60 22.40 -39.36
C ALA A 23 21.07 23.84 -39.28
N MET A 24 20.55 24.25 -38.12
CA MET A 24 20.50 25.63 -37.59
C MET A 24 20.35 25.52 -36.06
N GLN A 25 21.41 25.64 -35.27
CA GLN A 25 21.90 26.88 -34.66
C GLN A 25 20.80 27.85 -34.20
N SER A 26 20.63 27.98 -32.88
CA SER A 26 20.36 29.24 -32.19
C SER A 26 20.71 29.09 -30.71
N ALA A 27 21.75 29.82 -30.29
CA ALA A 27 22.06 30.12 -28.90
C ALA A 27 21.05 31.12 -28.32
N PRO A 28 21.09 31.35 -27.00
CA PRO A 28 21.15 32.72 -26.55
C PRO A 28 22.39 32.98 -25.68
N THR A 29 23.05 34.10 -25.97
CA THR A 29 24.10 34.74 -25.17
C THR A 29 23.55 36.05 -24.62
N ASP A 30 24.25 36.57 -23.60
CA ASP A 30 24.14 37.88 -22.95
C ASP A 30 23.20 37.90 -21.75
N ASP A 31 23.68 37.84 -20.49
CA ASP A 31 24.63 38.75 -19.81
C ASP A 31 24.15 40.21 -19.81
N ASN A 32 23.60 40.65 -18.66
CA ASN A 32 23.73 42.03 -18.23
C ASN A 32 23.59 42.16 -16.70
N THR A 33 24.73 42.20 -16.02
CA THR A 33 25.23 43.30 -15.17
C THR A 33 24.25 44.02 -14.20
N GLU A 34 24.41 43.68 -12.92
CA GLU A 34 24.90 44.55 -11.82
C GLU A 34 24.21 45.88 -11.42
N GLU A 35 24.26 46.10 -10.09
CA GLU A 35 24.34 47.38 -9.35
C GLU A 35 23.11 48.03 -8.65
N LYS A 36 23.20 47.95 -7.30
CA LYS A 36 23.18 49.04 -6.29
C LYS A 36 21.91 49.34 -5.47
N ASN A 37 21.91 48.74 -4.27
CA ASN A 37 21.99 49.38 -2.93
C ASN A 37 21.56 50.85 -2.74
N SER A 38 20.60 51.08 -1.81
CA SER A 38 20.60 52.14 -0.76
C SER A 38 19.27 52.09 0.02
N THR A 39 19.23 51.64 1.28
CA THR A 39 19.39 52.35 2.58
C THR A 39 18.25 53.29 3.02
N ASP A 40 17.80 52.99 4.26
CA ASP A 40 17.23 53.85 5.32
C ASP A 40 15.86 54.52 5.13
N THR A 41 14.88 54.22 5.99
CA THR A 41 14.67 54.98 7.25
C THR A 41 13.67 54.30 8.20
N ALA A 42 13.92 54.48 9.50
CA ALA A 42 13.26 53.90 10.66
C ALA A 42 11.95 54.60 11.09
N SER A 43 11.12 53.88 11.85
CA SER A 43 10.26 54.33 12.97
C SER A 43 9.64 53.04 13.55
N ASP A 44 10.07 52.45 14.66
CA ASP A 44 10.17 52.94 16.04
C ASP A 44 8.80 53.31 16.64
N SER A 45 8.19 52.37 17.38
CA SER A 45 7.06 52.53 18.31
C SER A 45 6.86 51.23 19.11
N ASP A 46 7.75 51.09 20.07
CA ASP A 46 7.72 50.41 21.37
C ASP A 46 6.36 50.15 22.08
N LEU A 47 6.35 49.05 22.87
CA LEU A 47 5.52 48.69 24.04
C LEU A 47 4.09 48.16 23.75
N ASP A 48 3.66 46.99 24.23
CA ASP A 48 3.54 46.63 25.65
C ASP A 48 3.29 45.12 25.81
N ALA A 49 3.98 44.50 26.76
CA ALA A 49 3.77 43.11 27.19
C ALA A 49 3.29 43.14 28.63
N PRO A 50 2.34 42.26 29.01
CA PRO A 50 2.35 41.81 30.39
C PRO A 50 2.17 40.29 30.55
N ALA A 51 3.12 39.70 31.28
CA ALA A 51 2.90 38.61 32.21
C ALA A 51 3.89 38.81 33.38
N PRO A 52 3.71 38.19 34.57
CA PRO A 52 2.56 37.49 35.14
C PRO A 52 2.15 38.06 36.52
N ALA A 53 1.00 37.63 37.06
CA ALA A 53 0.65 37.87 38.47
C ALA A 53 0.42 36.53 39.18
N ASP A 54 1.16 36.38 40.27
CA ASP A 54 1.24 35.30 41.23
C ASP A 54 0.34 35.64 42.44
N SER A 55 -0.50 34.72 42.93
CA SER A 55 -0.81 34.54 44.36
C SER A 55 -1.76 33.35 44.65
N ASP A 56 -1.16 32.25 45.11
CA ASP A 56 -1.26 31.72 46.48
C ASP A 56 -2.59 31.25 47.15
N GLN A 57 -2.49 30.02 47.69
CA GLN A 57 -3.22 29.36 48.81
C GLN A 57 -4.59 28.71 48.51
N LYS A 58 -4.89 27.45 48.88
CA LYS A 58 -4.61 26.78 50.16
C LYS A 58 -4.84 25.26 50.05
N ALA A 59 -3.94 24.48 50.66
CA ALA A 59 -4.05 23.04 50.89
C ALA A 59 -5.03 22.67 52.02
N THR A 60 -5.71 21.52 51.92
CA THR A 60 -5.89 20.53 53.00
C THR A 60 -6.24 19.15 52.42
N ASP A 61 -5.46 18.18 52.87
CA ASP A 61 -5.43 16.72 52.69
C ASP A 61 -6.60 16.01 53.44
N PRO A 62 -6.59 14.67 53.65
CA PRO A 62 -7.20 13.60 52.85
C PRO A 62 -8.38 12.90 53.57
N THR A 63 -9.12 12.03 52.89
CA THR A 63 -9.88 10.96 53.57
C THR A 63 -9.76 9.64 52.81
N GLU A 64 -9.11 8.69 53.46
CA GLU A 64 -9.06 7.28 53.09
C GLU A 64 -10.35 6.52 53.43
N ALA A 65 -10.42 5.35 52.78
CA ALA A 65 -11.09 4.12 53.19
C ALA A 65 -12.61 4.05 53.01
N ASP A 66 -13.02 3.28 52.00
CA ASP A 66 -13.76 2.07 52.33
C ASP A 66 -13.27 0.89 51.48
N THR A 67 -12.95 -0.19 52.18
CA THR A 67 -12.45 -1.45 51.65
C THR A 67 -13.65 -2.38 51.64
N ASP A 68 -14.20 -2.71 50.47
CA ASP A 68 -15.11 -3.85 50.36
C ASP A 68 -14.49 -4.97 49.54
N SER A 69 -14.33 -6.07 50.26
CA SER A 69 -13.75 -7.34 49.87
C SER A 69 -14.85 -8.18 49.22
N GLY A 70 -14.99 -8.08 47.90
CA GLY A 70 -15.82 -8.97 47.10
C GLY A 70 -14.97 -10.06 46.44
N ASN A 71 -14.59 -11.07 47.22
CA ASN A 71 -13.90 -12.26 46.75
C ASN A 71 -14.89 -13.15 45.98
N ASN A 72 -14.88 -13.11 44.65
CA ASN A 72 -15.44 -14.17 43.80
C ASN A 72 -14.32 -14.67 42.87
N ALA A 73 -13.62 -15.67 43.38
CA ALA A 73 -13.05 -16.71 42.53
C ALA A 73 -14.21 -17.48 41.87
N ASP A 74 -13.93 -18.07 40.72
CA ASP A 74 -14.83 -18.87 39.88
C ASP A 74 -15.75 -18.09 38.95
N ASP A 75 -15.14 -17.37 38.01
CA ASP A 75 -15.57 -17.44 36.61
C ASP A 75 -14.33 -17.20 35.73
N ALA A 76 -13.42 -18.17 35.78
CA ALA A 76 -12.56 -18.41 34.64
C ALA A 76 -13.49 -18.86 33.52
N GLU A 77 -13.98 -17.89 32.73
CA GLU A 77 -14.32 -18.13 31.33
C GLU A 77 -13.25 -19.10 30.80
N PRO A 78 -13.63 -20.31 30.36
CA PRO A 78 -12.65 -21.21 29.78
C PRO A 78 -12.08 -20.42 28.62
N GLY A 79 -10.82 -20.00 28.77
CA GLY A 79 -10.05 -19.39 27.70
C GLY A 79 -10.38 -20.21 26.48
N SER A 80 -11.04 -19.54 25.53
CA SER A 80 -11.51 -20.11 24.28
C SER A 80 -10.43 -21.06 23.87
N ALA A 81 -10.74 -22.36 23.89
CA ALA A 81 -9.77 -23.38 23.56
C ALA A 81 -9.19 -22.93 22.24
N GLU A 82 -7.97 -22.40 22.32
CA GLU A 82 -7.23 -21.85 21.19
C GLU A 82 -7.37 -22.94 20.15
N SER A 83 -8.07 -22.63 19.06
CA SER A 83 -8.26 -23.58 17.99
C SER A 83 -6.86 -23.89 17.50
N ASP A 84 -6.29 -24.96 18.04
CA ASP A 84 -5.01 -25.59 17.69
C ASP A 84 -5.09 -26.23 16.29
N TRP A 85 -5.91 -25.63 15.42
CA TRP A 85 -5.78 -25.72 14.00
C TRP A 85 -4.55 -24.92 13.67
N THR A 86 -3.39 -25.57 13.78
CA THR A 86 -2.18 -25.16 13.08
C THR A 86 -2.60 -24.69 11.71
N GLU A 87 -2.52 -23.39 11.47
CA GLU A 87 -2.92 -22.79 10.22
C GLU A 87 -2.24 -23.56 9.09
N GLU A 88 -3.02 -24.36 8.34
CA GLU A 88 -2.47 -25.39 7.44
C GLU A 88 -1.59 -24.77 6.35
N ILE A 89 -1.75 -23.46 6.13
CA ILE A 89 -0.93 -22.61 5.30
C ILE A 89 -0.22 -21.57 6.19
N PRO A 90 1.12 -21.42 6.11
CA PRO A 90 1.83 -20.35 6.82
C PRO A 90 1.30 -18.96 6.49
N GLN A 91 1.24 -18.08 7.49
CA GLN A 91 0.77 -16.69 7.35
C GLN A 91 1.47 -15.91 6.25
N ASP A 92 2.80 -16.02 6.11
CA ASP A 92 3.55 -15.36 5.04
C ASP A 92 3.08 -15.79 3.64
N THR A 93 2.74 -17.07 3.48
CA THR A 93 2.19 -17.61 2.22
C THR A 93 0.81 -17.04 1.94
N LEU A 94 -0.07 -16.93 2.95
CA LEU A 94 -1.39 -16.32 2.82
C LEU A 94 -1.30 -14.82 2.50
N ALA A 95 -0.38 -14.11 3.16
CA ALA A 95 -0.12 -12.70 2.91
C ALA A 95 0.34 -12.46 1.46
N GLU A 96 1.21 -13.32 0.93
CA GLU A 96 1.66 -13.23 -0.46
C GLU A 96 0.56 -13.61 -1.45
N ALA A 97 -0.22 -14.66 -1.19
CA ALA A 97 -1.37 -15.03 -2.02
C ALA A 97 -2.44 -13.91 -2.07
N LYS A 98 -2.68 -13.24 -0.93
CA LYS A 98 -3.51 -12.03 -0.84
C LYS A 98 -2.92 -10.89 -1.66
N ARG A 99 -1.61 -10.63 -1.57
CA ARG A 99 -0.92 -9.60 -2.36
C ARG A 99 -1.07 -9.85 -3.86
N LEU A 100 -0.76 -11.06 -4.33
CA LEU A 100 -0.91 -11.45 -5.74
C LEU A 100 -2.35 -11.34 -6.23
N THR A 101 -3.32 -11.71 -5.39
CA THR A 101 -4.75 -11.54 -5.70
C THR A 101 -5.14 -10.07 -5.89
N ARG A 102 -4.56 -9.16 -5.11
CA ARG A 102 -4.76 -7.72 -5.29
C ARG A 102 -4.09 -7.20 -6.56
N VAL A 103 -2.88 -7.66 -6.88
CA VAL A 103 -2.17 -7.31 -8.13
C VAL A 103 -3.00 -7.74 -9.34
N LEU A 104 -3.49 -8.98 -9.35
CA LEU A 104 -4.32 -9.54 -10.42
C LEU A 104 -5.55 -8.71 -10.79
N ARG A 105 -6.12 -7.96 -9.84
CA ARG A 105 -7.28 -7.10 -10.08
C ARG A 105 -6.94 -5.81 -10.83
N ARG A 106 -5.67 -5.42 -10.81
CA ARG A 106 -5.15 -4.21 -11.46
C ARG A 106 -4.46 -4.55 -12.78
N THR A 107 -3.93 -5.76 -12.90
CA THR A 107 -3.28 -6.26 -14.10
C THR A 107 -4.27 -6.33 -15.27
N THR A 108 -3.91 -5.70 -16.39
CA THR A 108 -4.71 -5.73 -17.63
C THR A 108 -4.08 -6.59 -18.72
N ASP A 109 -2.78 -6.87 -18.63
CA ASP A 109 -2.08 -7.78 -19.54
C ASP A 109 -2.46 -9.24 -19.23
N PRO A 110 -3.03 -10.00 -20.20
CA PRO A 110 -3.36 -11.41 -20.00
C PRO A 110 -2.16 -12.30 -19.66
N ALA A 111 -0.96 -11.99 -20.15
CA ALA A 111 0.23 -12.80 -19.89
C ALA A 111 0.73 -12.63 -18.45
N GLU A 112 0.76 -11.38 -17.96
CA GLU A 112 1.04 -11.09 -16.54
C GLU A 112 -0.04 -11.68 -15.64
N THR A 113 -1.31 -11.56 -16.04
CA THR A 113 -2.45 -12.14 -15.31
C THR A 113 -2.27 -13.65 -15.12
N ALA A 114 -1.93 -14.38 -16.18
CA ALA A 114 -1.68 -15.82 -16.08
C ALA A 114 -0.47 -16.16 -15.18
N THR A 115 0.56 -15.31 -15.21
CA THR A 115 1.77 -15.48 -14.38
C THR A 115 1.45 -15.33 -12.90
N TYR A 116 0.79 -14.23 -12.51
CA TYR A 116 0.42 -13.98 -11.11
C TYR A 116 -0.62 -14.99 -10.60
N GLN A 117 -1.55 -15.46 -11.45
CA GLN A 117 -2.47 -16.55 -11.10
C GLN A 117 -1.70 -17.83 -10.79
N GLN A 118 -0.80 -18.22 -11.69
CA GLN A 118 -0.01 -19.44 -11.51
C GLN A 118 0.90 -19.36 -10.28
N GLU A 119 1.48 -18.20 -9.99
CA GLU A 119 2.30 -18.00 -8.79
C GLU A 119 1.47 -18.14 -7.51
N ARG A 120 0.31 -17.46 -7.43
CA ARG A 120 -0.62 -17.57 -6.30
C ARG A 120 -1.08 -19.01 -6.08
N ASP A 121 -1.48 -19.69 -7.15
CA ASP A 121 -2.04 -21.04 -7.05
C ASP A 121 -0.94 -22.02 -6.57
N ARG A 122 0.30 -21.90 -7.08
CA ARG A 122 1.44 -22.70 -6.61
C ARG A 122 1.75 -22.51 -5.14
N LEU A 123 1.61 -21.30 -4.61
CA LEU A 123 1.89 -21.00 -3.19
C LEU A 123 0.99 -21.82 -2.26
N VAL A 124 -0.31 -21.91 -2.56
CA VAL A 124 -1.26 -22.65 -1.71
C VAL A 124 -1.34 -24.14 -2.06
N GLU A 125 -1.09 -24.51 -3.32
CA GLU A 125 -1.04 -25.91 -3.78
C GLU A 125 0.08 -26.67 -3.06
N ALA A 126 1.19 -25.99 -2.73
CA ALA A 126 2.26 -26.56 -1.90
C ALA A 126 1.79 -27.12 -0.55
N PHE A 127 0.62 -26.68 -0.08
CA PHE A 127 -0.02 -27.09 1.17
C PHE A 127 -1.30 -27.93 0.93
N GLY A 128 -1.63 -28.26 -0.32
CA GLY A 128 -2.81 -29.05 -0.67
C GLY A 128 -4.11 -28.25 -0.76
N PHE A 129 -4.03 -26.95 -1.04
CA PHE A 129 -5.18 -26.05 -1.14
C PHE A 129 -5.38 -25.52 -2.56
N GLU A 130 -6.62 -25.15 -2.87
CA GLU A 130 -7.00 -24.39 -4.06
C GLU A 130 -7.66 -23.06 -3.68
N VAL A 131 -7.59 -22.09 -4.60
CA VAL A 131 -8.05 -20.72 -4.37
C VAL A 131 -9.36 -20.43 -5.09
N ARG A 132 -10.26 -19.69 -4.42
CA ARG A 132 -11.36 -18.98 -5.07
C ARG A 132 -11.48 -17.57 -4.50
N VAL A 133 -11.79 -16.61 -5.37
CA VAL A 133 -12.17 -15.25 -4.94
C VAL A 133 -13.68 -15.15 -4.84
N ARG A 134 -14.18 -14.76 -3.66
CA ARG A 134 -15.58 -14.40 -3.43
C ARG A 134 -15.71 -12.89 -3.55
N THR A 135 -16.51 -12.45 -4.52
CA THR A 135 -16.62 -11.03 -4.87
C THR A 135 -17.56 -10.25 -3.94
N ASP A 136 -18.53 -10.91 -3.31
CA ASP A 136 -19.59 -10.25 -2.54
C ASP A 136 -19.06 -9.53 -1.29
N ASP A 137 -18.02 -10.07 -0.67
CA ASP A 137 -17.38 -9.57 0.55
C ASP A 137 -15.86 -9.44 0.39
N ASP A 138 -15.39 -9.42 -0.85
CA ASP A 138 -13.99 -9.26 -1.21
C ASP A 138 -13.04 -10.22 -0.46
N THR A 139 -13.30 -11.53 -0.54
CA THR A 139 -12.57 -12.54 0.24
C THR A 139 -11.83 -13.54 -0.65
N LEU A 140 -10.58 -13.81 -0.31
CA LEU A 140 -9.79 -14.91 -0.84
C LEU A 140 -10.06 -16.15 0.01
N VAL A 141 -10.66 -17.18 -0.59
CA VAL A 141 -10.95 -18.45 0.07
C VAL A 141 -9.95 -19.49 -0.40
N CYS A 142 -9.18 -20.03 0.52
CA CYS A 142 -8.30 -21.19 0.29
C CYS A 142 -8.99 -22.41 0.90
N TYR A 143 -9.34 -23.39 0.08
CA TYR A 143 -10.00 -24.62 0.55
C TYR A 143 -9.17 -25.86 0.16
N PRO A 144 -9.22 -26.94 0.96
CA PRO A 144 -8.49 -28.17 0.64
C PRO A 144 -8.86 -28.68 -0.76
N ALA A 145 -7.83 -29.02 -1.56
CA ALA A 145 -8.01 -29.51 -2.93
C ALA A 145 -8.81 -30.82 -2.97
N GLU A 146 -8.75 -31.62 -1.91
CA GLU A 146 -9.52 -32.87 -1.76
C GLU A 146 -11.04 -32.66 -1.72
N TRP A 147 -11.52 -31.42 -1.50
CA TRP A 147 -12.95 -31.11 -1.60
C TRP A 147 -13.45 -31.10 -3.04
N LEU A 148 -12.54 -31.06 -4.01
CA LEU A 148 -12.88 -31.08 -5.42
C LEU A 148 -12.83 -32.51 -5.97
N ASP A 149 -13.91 -32.90 -6.61
CA ASP A 149 -13.88 -33.99 -7.60
C ASP A 149 -14.15 -33.38 -8.98
N SER A 150 -13.21 -33.57 -9.89
CA SER A 150 -13.30 -33.10 -11.27
C SER A 150 -13.64 -31.60 -11.38
N GLY A 151 -13.03 -30.78 -10.50
CA GLY A 151 -13.22 -29.32 -10.45
C GLY A 151 -14.53 -28.85 -9.81
N THR A 152 -15.30 -29.76 -9.19
CA THR A 152 -16.56 -29.43 -8.51
C THR A 152 -16.48 -29.77 -7.03
N ILE A 153 -16.85 -28.81 -6.18
CA ILE A 153 -16.90 -28.99 -4.71
C ILE A 153 -17.93 -30.06 -4.35
N GLN A 154 -17.49 -31.08 -3.62
CA GLN A 154 -18.31 -32.18 -3.13
C GLN A 154 -18.75 -31.90 -1.69
N LEU A 155 -19.78 -31.08 -1.51
CA LEU A 155 -20.25 -30.65 -0.18
C LEU A 155 -20.55 -31.82 0.77
N ASP A 156 -21.04 -32.95 0.25
CA ASP A 156 -21.36 -34.15 1.03
C ASP A 156 -20.13 -34.91 1.54
N GLN A 157 -18.93 -34.61 1.02
CA GLN A 157 -17.65 -35.20 1.43
C GLN A 157 -16.84 -34.27 2.37
N ILE A 158 -17.32 -33.06 2.63
CA ILE A 158 -16.65 -32.12 3.54
C ILE A 158 -17.05 -32.48 4.97
N GLU A 159 -16.15 -33.17 5.68
CA GLU A 159 -16.34 -33.52 7.09
C GLU A 159 -16.10 -32.34 8.02
N ASP A 160 -15.18 -31.46 7.64
CA ASP A 160 -14.79 -30.28 8.39
C ASP A 160 -14.70 -29.07 7.46
N ARG A 161 -15.61 -28.11 7.64
CA ARG A 161 -15.67 -26.87 6.83
C ARG A 161 -14.76 -25.78 7.36
N ASP A 162 -14.28 -25.92 8.60
CA ASP A 162 -13.46 -24.91 9.28
C ASP A 162 -12.01 -24.93 8.75
N ARG A 163 -11.65 -25.97 7.99
CA ARG A 163 -10.39 -26.04 7.24
C ARG A 163 -10.30 -25.05 6.08
N ALA A 164 -11.40 -24.43 5.64
CA ALA A 164 -11.32 -23.35 4.66
C ALA A 164 -10.77 -22.09 5.32
N ILE A 165 -9.67 -21.57 4.78
CA ILE A 165 -9.04 -20.34 5.25
C ILE A 165 -9.60 -19.17 4.43
N GLU A 166 -10.26 -18.23 5.12
CA GLU A 166 -10.82 -17.03 4.51
C GLU A 166 -9.94 -15.81 4.83
N VAL A 167 -9.41 -15.18 3.79
CA VAL A 167 -8.56 -13.99 3.91
C VAL A 167 -9.26 -12.82 3.24
N SER A 168 -9.70 -11.84 4.03
CA SER A 168 -10.30 -10.62 3.47
C SER A 168 -9.27 -9.86 2.64
N LEU A 169 -9.66 -9.45 1.43
CA LEU A 169 -8.86 -8.66 0.49
C LEU A 169 -9.03 -7.16 0.70
N SER A 170 -10.00 -6.73 1.51
CA SER A 170 -10.26 -5.33 1.89
C SER A 170 -10.26 -5.17 3.41
N GLY A 171 -10.38 -3.92 3.89
CA GLY A 171 -10.46 -3.63 5.31
C GLY A 171 -9.11 -3.63 6.06
N PRO A 172 -9.15 -3.37 7.38
CA PRO A 172 -7.96 -3.30 8.21
C PRO A 172 -7.26 -4.67 8.30
N GLY A 173 -5.93 -4.63 8.36
CA GLY A 173 -5.09 -5.77 8.71
C GLY A 173 -5.07 -6.04 10.22
N ASP A 174 -4.19 -6.94 10.64
CA ASP A 174 -4.04 -7.29 12.05
C ASP A 174 -3.38 -6.13 12.84
N PRO A 175 -4.06 -5.59 13.87
CA PRO A 175 -3.47 -4.55 14.71
C PRO A 175 -2.21 -5.01 15.49
N ASP A 176 -2.02 -6.31 15.71
CA ASP A 176 -0.86 -6.83 16.44
C ASP A 176 0.45 -6.77 15.61
N ASP A 177 0.34 -6.63 14.29
CA ASP A 177 1.49 -6.51 13.36
C ASP A 177 2.06 -5.08 13.24
N TRP A 178 1.59 -4.14 14.08
CA TRP A 178 1.87 -2.71 13.91
C TRP A 178 3.36 -2.37 13.78
N ASP A 179 4.23 -2.98 14.60
CA ASP A 179 5.68 -2.72 14.57
C ASP A 179 6.31 -3.19 13.25
N VAL A 180 5.90 -4.35 12.74
CA VAL A 180 6.38 -4.91 11.47
C VAL A 180 5.92 -4.03 10.31
N ILE A 181 4.64 -3.67 10.28
CA ILE A 181 4.04 -2.78 9.28
C ILE A 181 4.73 -1.42 9.28
N LYS A 182 4.93 -0.85 10.47
CA LYS A 182 5.59 0.45 10.62
C LYS A 182 7.03 0.39 10.12
N SER A 183 7.79 -0.64 10.49
CA SER A 183 9.18 -0.81 10.05
C SER A 183 9.29 -0.94 8.52
N TYR A 184 8.39 -1.72 7.90
CA TYR A 184 8.30 -1.84 6.45
C TYR A 184 8.00 -0.48 5.79
N ASN A 185 6.97 0.21 6.27
CA ASN A 185 6.55 1.51 5.73
C ASN A 185 7.66 2.56 5.88
N ASP A 186 8.33 2.60 7.04
CA ASP A 186 9.46 3.50 7.29
C ASP A 186 10.62 3.25 6.32
N THR A 187 10.93 1.98 6.05
CA THR A 187 11.96 1.58 5.09
C THR A 187 11.62 2.04 3.67
N LEU A 188 10.38 1.83 3.24
CA LEU A 188 9.95 2.23 1.91
C LEU A 188 9.88 3.77 1.75
N VAL A 189 9.48 4.51 2.79
CA VAL A 189 9.59 5.98 2.83
C VAL A 189 11.05 6.45 2.71
N ALA A 190 11.99 5.77 3.36
CA ALA A 190 13.41 6.08 3.27
C ALA A 190 13.98 5.82 1.86
N ARG A 191 13.54 4.74 1.20
CA ARG A 191 13.87 4.46 -0.21
C ARG A 191 13.35 5.57 -1.12
N VAL A 192 12.08 5.95 -0.99
CA VAL A 192 11.47 7.06 -1.76
C VAL A 192 12.28 8.35 -1.58
N ARG A 193 12.69 8.68 -0.35
CA ARG A 193 13.53 9.87 -0.09
C ARG A 193 14.86 9.81 -0.83
N THR A 194 15.52 8.65 -0.76
CA THR A 194 16.84 8.44 -1.36
C THR A 194 16.78 8.54 -2.88
N GLU A 195 15.75 7.98 -3.50
CA GLU A 195 15.64 7.91 -4.96
C GLU A 195 14.96 9.14 -5.59
N PHE A 196 14.00 9.77 -4.89
CA PHE A 196 13.12 10.79 -5.48
C PHE A 196 13.06 12.10 -4.68
N GLY A 197 13.67 12.17 -3.50
CA GLY A 197 13.79 13.41 -2.71
C GLY A 197 12.63 13.66 -1.74
N ASP A 198 12.73 14.79 -1.04
CA ASP A 198 11.94 15.07 0.17
C ASP A 198 10.45 15.27 -0.08
N THR A 199 10.06 15.87 -1.21
CA THR A 199 8.66 16.09 -1.58
C THR A 199 7.91 14.76 -1.69
N HIS A 200 8.46 13.82 -2.44
CA HIS A 200 7.87 12.48 -2.59
C HIS A 200 7.92 11.68 -1.27
N ALA A 201 8.99 11.84 -0.49
CA ALA A 201 9.10 11.18 0.81
C ALA A 201 8.06 11.69 1.83
N ALA A 202 7.71 12.98 1.78
CA ALA A 202 6.67 13.55 2.63
C ALA A 202 5.28 12.97 2.29
N ASN A 203 4.99 12.82 0.99
CA ASN A 203 3.75 12.20 0.52
C ASN A 203 3.69 10.72 0.90
N ALA A 204 4.79 9.98 0.71
CA ALA A 204 4.91 8.59 1.16
C ALA A 204 4.73 8.46 2.67
N ARG A 205 5.29 9.39 3.45
CA ARG A 205 5.10 9.42 4.92
C ARG A 205 3.64 9.62 5.29
N ALA A 206 2.92 10.51 4.60
CA ALA A 206 1.49 10.72 4.84
C ALA A 206 0.67 9.45 4.56
N LEU A 207 0.97 8.75 3.45
CA LEU A 207 0.33 7.49 3.13
C LEU A 207 0.66 6.39 4.16
N ALA A 208 1.92 6.28 4.58
CA ALA A 208 2.35 5.35 5.62
C ALA A 208 1.59 5.57 6.94
N ASN A 209 1.41 6.83 7.35
CA ASN A 209 0.65 7.16 8.56
C ASN A 209 -0.83 6.80 8.42
N PHE A 210 -1.44 7.07 7.25
CA PHE A 210 -2.82 6.68 6.98
C PHE A 210 -3.00 5.17 7.04
N MET A 211 -2.22 4.43 6.25
CA MET A 211 -2.33 2.97 6.12
C MET A 211 -1.97 2.24 7.41
N GLY A 212 -0.96 2.71 8.13
CA GLY A 212 -0.59 2.14 9.43
C GLY A 212 -1.65 2.38 10.50
N ASN A 213 -2.20 3.59 10.59
CA ASN A 213 -3.09 3.96 11.69
C ASN A 213 -4.57 3.59 11.45
N HIS A 214 -5.06 3.70 10.21
CA HIS A 214 -6.47 3.46 9.88
C HIS A 214 -6.73 2.02 9.47
N TYR A 215 -5.70 1.39 8.88
CA TYR A 215 -5.85 0.10 8.23
C TYR A 215 -4.90 -0.96 8.73
N ALA A 216 -3.99 -0.68 9.69
CA ALA A 216 -2.97 -1.63 10.13
C ALA A 216 -2.34 -2.38 8.94
N LYS A 217 -1.94 -1.63 7.92
CA LYS A 217 -1.51 -2.19 6.62
C LYS A 217 -0.24 -1.53 6.11
N ARG A 218 0.53 -2.31 5.35
CA ARG A 218 1.62 -1.78 4.52
C ARG A 218 1.06 -0.84 3.46
N MET A 219 1.77 0.25 3.16
CA MET A 219 1.26 1.27 2.26
C MET A 219 1.16 0.85 0.79
N ASP A 220 1.96 -0.14 0.38
CA ASP A 220 1.91 -0.77 -0.94
C ASP A 220 0.74 -1.78 -1.09
N SER A 221 0.05 -2.08 0.02
CA SER A 221 -1.11 -2.98 0.04
C SER A 221 -2.46 -2.24 0.00
N ALA A 222 -2.43 -0.91 -0.12
CA ALA A 222 -3.62 -0.06 -0.18
C ALA A 222 -4.51 -0.43 -1.38
N THR A 223 -5.82 -0.52 -1.17
CA THR A 223 -6.81 -0.71 -2.25
C THR A 223 -7.09 0.61 -2.97
N HIS A 224 -7.80 0.56 -4.11
CA HIS A 224 -8.16 1.79 -4.83
C HIS A 224 -9.07 2.69 -4.00
N GLU A 225 -10.05 2.10 -3.30
CA GLU A 225 -10.96 2.81 -2.40
C GLU A 225 -10.22 3.47 -1.23
N GLU A 226 -9.25 2.76 -0.64
CA GLU A 226 -8.40 3.30 0.43
C GLU A 226 -7.50 4.43 -0.08
N ILE A 227 -6.98 4.34 -1.30
CA ILE A 227 -6.22 5.43 -1.94
C ILE A 227 -7.10 6.64 -2.23
N ASP A 228 -8.34 6.44 -2.68
CA ASP A 228 -9.27 7.55 -2.92
C ASP A 228 -9.70 8.23 -1.62
N GLU A 229 -9.96 7.46 -0.55
CA GLU A 229 -10.16 8.00 0.80
C GLU A 229 -8.92 8.78 1.25
N PHE A 230 -7.72 8.21 1.09
CA PHE A 230 -6.49 8.91 1.42
C PHE A 230 -6.40 10.27 0.73
N ARG A 231 -6.63 10.32 -0.59
CA ARG A 231 -6.46 11.54 -1.41
C ARG A 231 -7.52 12.60 -1.13
N THR A 232 -8.77 12.18 -1.00
CA THR A 232 -9.91 13.11 -0.92
C THR A 232 -10.26 13.51 0.50
N GLU A 233 -9.94 12.65 1.48
CA GLU A 233 -10.37 12.81 2.87
C GLU A 233 -9.19 13.02 3.82
N TYR A 234 -8.27 12.06 3.88
CA TYR A 234 -7.23 12.05 4.90
C TYR A 234 -6.14 13.10 4.62
N TYR A 235 -5.57 13.06 3.43
CA TYR A 235 -4.42 13.87 3.02
C TYR A 235 -4.66 15.38 3.16
N PRO A 236 -5.75 15.98 2.65
CA PRO A 236 -5.99 17.42 2.80
C PRO A 236 -6.25 17.85 4.24
N ARG A 237 -6.76 16.95 5.10
CA ARG A 237 -7.11 17.28 6.50
C ARG A 237 -5.97 17.04 7.50
N ASN A 238 -5.10 16.07 7.22
CA ASN A 238 -4.13 15.59 8.20
C ASN A 238 -2.66 15.81 7.80
N ALA A 239 -2.35 15.79 6.50
CA ALA A 239 -0.96 15.91 6.06
C ALA A 239 -0.49 17.37 5.93
N TRP A 240 -1.43 18.33 5.87
CA TRP A 240 -1.16 19.76 5.68
C TRP A 240 -0.10 20.04 4.60
N PRO A 241 -0.29 19.52 3.37
CA PRO A 241 0.76 19.54 2.36
C PRO A 241 1.08 20.95 1.86
N THR A 242 2.31 21.15 1.42
CA THR A 242 2.70 22.30 0.58
C THR A 242 2.08 22.17 -0.82
N GLU A 243 2.18 23.22 -1.64
CA GLU A 243 1.70 23.16 -3.03
C GLU A 243 2.46 22.09 -3.84
N ASP A 244 3.79 22.11 -3.77
CA ASP A 244 4.65 21.11 -4.44
C ASP A 244 4.28 19.68 -4.03
N GLN A 245 3.96 19.45 -2.76
CA GLN A 245 3.52 18.14 -2.27
C GLN A 245 2.13 17.76 -2.79
N ARG A 246 1.20 18.70 -2.94
CA ARG A 246 -0.12 18.45 -3.56
C ARG A 246 0.03 18.11 -5.04
N GLU A 247 0.76 18.92 -5.79
CA GLU A 247 0.98 18.73 -7.22
C GLU A 247 1.70 17.39 -7.50
N ALA A 248 2.65 17.02 -6.64
CA ALA A 248 3.40 15.77 -6.77
C ALA A 248 2.67 14.52 -6.24
N LEU A 249 1.48 14.63 -5.65
CA LEU A 249 0.84 13.53 -4.92
C LEU A 249 0.65 12.29 -5.80
N GLU A 250 0.00 12.44 -6.94
CA GLU A 250 -0.29 11.33 -7.85
C GLU A 250 0.99 10.63 -8.30
N LYS A 251 2.01 11.42 -8.65
CA LYS A 251 3.30 10.88 -9.05
C LYS A 251 3.98 10.13 -7.90
N SER A 252 3.85 10.62 -6.67
CA SER A 252 4.41 9.98 -5.49
C SER A 252 3.79 8.60 -5.25
N LEU A 253 2.48 8.46 -5.41
CA LEU A 253 1.78 7.18 -5.25
C LEU A 253 2.27 6.13 -6.26
N GLN A 254 2.44 6.52 -7.52
CA GLN A 254 2.99 5.63 -8.55
C GLN A 254 4.44 5.20 -8.26
N LEU A 255 5.27 6.11 -7.74
CA LEU A 255 6.66 5.82 -7.38
C LEU A 255 6.75 4.83 -6.20
N ILE A 256 5.83 4.92 -5.24
CA ILE A 256 5.75 3.96 -4.12
C ILE A 256 5.44 2.56 -4.64
N GLU A 257 4.44 2.42 -5.52
CA GLU A 257 4.08 1.13 -6.12
C GLU A 257 5.26 0.53 -6.90
N THR A 258 5.94 1.35 -7.73
CA THR A 258 7.13 0.92 -8.49
C THR A 258 8.28 0.45 -7.58
N LEU A 259 8.46 1.05 -6.40
CA LEU A 259 9.50 0.61 -5.46
C LEU A 259 9.11 -0.62 -4.66
N ALA A 260 7.82 -0.85 -4.42
CA ALA A 260 7.33 -2.02 -3.72
C ALA A 260 7.44 -3.30 -4.57
N GLU A 261 7.39 -3.16 -5.89
CA GLU A 261 7.58 -4.26 -6.85
C GLU A 261 9.05 -4.68 -7.02
N LYS A 262 10.01 -3.92 -6.45
CA LYS A 262 11.46 -4.16 -6.53
C LYS A 262 12.05 -4.65 -5.20
#